data_AF-A0A961EVW1-F1
#
_entry.id   AF-A0A961EVW1-F1
#
_cell.length_a   1.000
_cell.length_b   1.000
_cell.length_c   1.000
_cell.angle_alpha   90.00
_cell.angle_beta   90.00
_cell.angle_gamma   90.00
#
_symmetry.space_group_name_H-M   'P 1'
#
loop_
_entity.id
_entity.type
_entity.pdbx_description
1 polymer ?
#
loop_
_entity_poly.entity_id
_entity_poly.type
_entity_poly.pdbx_seq_one_letter_code
_entity_poly.pdbx_strand_id
1 'polypeptide(L)'
;MNLQDFKLVVTSGPTREWIDPVRFISNPSSGQTGWQIARNGVGKFNEVVYIAGAAHREYCEVDGARNISVITTEDLAQAVQNEVGPRSLLIMAAAPADFTPANPGNQKIKKTSGSGMTLELK
;
A
#
# COMPACT_ATOMS: atom_id res chain seq x y z
N MET A 1 6.14 -29.29 -2.14
CA MET A 1 6.54 -27.96 -2.65
C MET A 1 7.50 -27.36 -1.64
N ASN A 2 8.73 -27.02 -2.04
CA ASN A 2 9.68 -26.36 -1.16
C ASN A 2 9.47 -24.84 -1.27
N LEU A 3 9.15 -24.18 -0.16
CA LEU A 3 8.87 -22.73 -0.15
C LEU A 3 10.15 -21.90 -0.40
N GLN A 4 11.32 -22.47 -0.14
CA GLN A 4 12.62 -21.86 -0.44
C GLN A 4 12.90 -21.76 -1.95
N ASP A 5 12.07 -22.33 -2.81
CA ASP A 5 12.20 -22.12 -4.26
C ASP A 5 11.49 -20.84 -4.74
N PHE A 6 10.73 -20.17 -3.85
CA PHE A 6 9.86 -19.06 -4.18
C PHE A 6 10.21 -17.78 -3.42
N LYS A 7 9.99 -16.64 -4.08
CA LYS A 7 9.94 -15.30 -3.45
C LYS A 7 8.51 -15.03 -3.00
N LEU A 8 8.33 -14.61 -1.76
CA LEU A 8 7.04 -14.17 -1.25
C LEU A 8 6.94 -12.64 -1.39
N VAL A 9 5.92 -12.16 -2.09
CA VAL A 9 5.60 -10.74 -2.19
C VAL A 9 4.27 -10.49 -1.47
N VAL A 10 4.27 -9.65 -0.46
CA VAL A 10 3.07 -9.34 0.34
C VAL A 10 2.79 -7.85 0.29
N THR A 11 1.59 -7.47 -0.13
CA THR A 11 1.12 -6.09 0.01
C THR A 11 0.36 -5.92 1.33
N SER A 12 0.43 -4.73 1.93
CA SER A 12 -0.21 -4.46 3.22
C SER A 12 -0.55 -3.00 3.41
N GLY A 13 -1.49 -2.73 4.32
CA GLY A 13 -1.90 -1.38 4.69
C GLY A 13 -2.74 -0.66 3.63
N PRO A 14 -3.20 0.55 3.92
CA PRO A 14 -4.02 1.34 3.01
C PRO A 14 -3.17 2.23 2.11
N THR A 15 -3.69 2.57 0.93
CA THR A 15 -3.15 3.66 0.11
C THR A 15 -3.79 4.99 0.46
N ARG A 16 -3.19 6.10 0.04
CA ARG A 16 -3.64 7.48 0.26
C ARG A 16 -3.68 8.23 -1.06
N GLU A 17 -4.88 8.54 -1.50
CA GLU A 17 -5.13 9.30 -2.73
C GLU A 17 -5.32 10.78 -2.38
N TRP A 18 -4.34 11.61 -2.71
CA TRP A 18 -4.26 12.99 -2.24
C TRP A 18 -5.24 13.90 -2.97
N ILE A 19 -6.09 14.58 -2.20
CA ILE A 19 -7.01 15.63 -2.67
C ILE A 19 -6.24 16.95 -2.82
N ASP A 20 -5.39 17.25 -1.83
CA ASP A 20 -4.45 18.37 -1.79
C ASP A 20 -3.26 17.99 -0.89
N PRO A 21 -2.26 18.85 -0.64
CA PRO A 21 -1.08 18.47 0.16
C PRO A 21 -1.35 18.12 1.63
N VAL A 22 -2.61 18.23 2.10
CA VAL A 22 -2.99 18.05 3.51
C VAL A 22 -4.06 16.98 3.68
N ARG A 23 -4.85 16.70 2.64
CA ARG A 23 -6.03 15.82 2.69
C ARG A 23 -5.93 14.73 1.65
N PHE A 24 -6.38 13.53 2.01
CA PHE A 24 -6.38 12.36 1.15
C PHE A 24 -7.61 11.50 1.42
N ILE A 25 -7.95 10.62 0.47
CA ILE A 25 -8.89 9.52 0.63
C ILE A 25 -8.08 8.26 0.93
N SER A 26 -8.54 7.47 1.88
CA SER A 26 -7.87 6.24 2.29
C SER A 26 -8.87 5.26 2.90
N ASN A 27 -8.51 3.98 2.89
CA ASN A 27 -9.28 2.93 3.56
C ASN A 27 -8.77 2.72 5.00
N PRO A 28 -9.63 2.39 5.97
CA PRO A 28 -9.26 2.27 7.39
C PRO A 28 -8.56 0.93 7.71
N SER A 29 -7.61 0.50 6.88
CA SER A 29 -6.80 -0.69 7.13
C SER A 29 -5.65 -0.37 8.08
N SER A 30 -5.43 -1.21 9.08
CA SER A 30 -4.26 -1.09 9.96
C SER A 30 -2.97 -1.61 9.30
N GLY A 31 -3.09 -2.55 8.36
CA GLY A 31 -1.96 -3.32 7.79
C GLY A 31 -1.54 -4.55 8.62
N GLN A 32 -2.23 -4.86 9.70
CA GLN A 32 -1.83 -5.95 10.60
C GLN A 32 -1.79 -7.33 9.91
N THR A 33 -2.79 -7.65 9.08
CA THR A 33 -2.89 -8.96 8.42
C THR A 33 -1.74 -9.19 7.45
N GLY A 34 -1.48 -8.25 6.54
CA GLY A 34 -0.37 -8.35 5.59
C GLY A 34 0.99 -8.42 6.31
N TRP A 35 1.15 -7.64 7.38
CA TRP A 35 2.35 -7.68 8.22
C TRP A 35 2.57 -9.06 8.86
N GLN A 36 1.54 -9.67 9.44
CA GLN A 36 1.64 -11.01 10.04
C GLN A 36 1.98 -12.08 9.00
N ILE A 37 1.42 -11.99 7.80
CA ILE A 37 1.71 -12.92 6.70
C ILE A 37 3.19 -12.82 6.30
N ALA A 38 3.68 -11.60 6.04
CA ALA A 38 5.07 -11.37 5.67
C ALA A 38 6.03 -11.84 6.77
N ARG A 39 5.76 -11.48 8.03
CA ARG A 39 6.55 -11.92 9.19
C ARG A 39 6.64 -13.44 9.30
N ASN A 40 5.54 -14.16 9.05
CA ASN A 40 5.54 -15.63 9.08
C ASN A 40 6.23 -16.28 7.87
N GLY A 41 6.45 -15.53 6.80
CA GLY A 41 7.20 -15.96 5.62
C GLY A 41 8.71 -15.88 5.79
N VAL A 42 9.20 -14.98 6.66
CA VAL A 42 10.64 -14.80 6.90
C VAL A 42 11.25 -16.12 7.38
N GLY A 43 12.34 -16.54 6.72
CA GLY A 43 13.01 -17.81 6.98
C GLY A 43 12.34 -19.06 6.37
N LYS A 44 11.14 -18.94 5.79
CA LYS A 44 10.45 -20.03 5.07
C LYS A 44 10.58 -19.91 3.55
N PHE A 45 10.61 -18.68 3.05
CA PHE A 45 10.83 -18.36 1.64
C PHE A 45 12.26 -17.88 1.40
N ASN A 46 12.71 -17.98 0.15
CA ASN A 46 14.04 -17.51 -0.24
C ASN A 46 14.21 -16.01 0.02
N GLU A 47 13.14 -15.25 -0.24
CA GLU A 47 13.07 -13.82 -0.01
C GLU A 47 11.61 -13.47 0.33
N VAL A 48 11.45 -12.53 1.27
CA VAL A 48 10.17 -11.89 1.55
C VAL A 48 10.28 -10.42 1.18
N VAL A 49 9.41 -9.97 0.29
CA VAL A 49 9.24 -8.57 -0.07
C VAL A 49 7.93 -8.09 0.55
N TYR A 50 8.02 -7.08 1.40
CA TYR A 50 6.90 -6.49 2.10
C TYR A 50 6.62 -5.09 1.56
N ILE A 51 5.53 -4.94 0.81
CA ILE A 51 5.13 -3.67 0.20
C ILE A 51 4.01 -3.07 1.05
N ALA A 52 4.34 -2.04 1.82
CA ALA A 52 3.41 -1.42 2.76
C ALA A 52 2.94 -0.05 2.26
N GLY A 53 1.62 0.11 2.19
CA GLY A 53 0.98 1.43 2.14
C GLY A 53 1.20 2.20 3.44
N ALA A 54 0.43 3.28 3.64
CA ALA A 54 0.50 4.12 4.83
C ALA A 54 -0.16 3.48 6.07
N ALA A 55 0.31 2.27 6.43
CA ALA A 55 -0.12 1.45 7.54
C ALA A 55 0.15 2.10 8.90
N HIS A 56 -0.37 1.51 9.96
CA HIS A 56 0.01 1.88 11.32
C HIS A 56 1.52 1.68 11.51
N ARG A 57 2.14 2.53 12.33
CA ARG A 57 3.59 2.50 12.60
C ARG A 57 4.10 1.13 13.06
N GLU A 58 3.28 0.37 13.77
CA GLU A 58 3.63 -0.99 14.24
C GLU A 58 3.73 -2.01 13.10
N TYR A 59 3.12 -1.73 11.95
CA TYR A 59 2.98 -2.66 10.82
C TYR A 59 3.61 -2.12 9.54
N CYS A 60 4.40 -1.04 9.61
CA CYS A 60 5.02 -0.43 8.43
C CYS A 60 6.24 -1.21 7.91
N GLU A 61 6.88 -2.01 8.76
CA GLU A 61 8.10 -2.77 8.43
C GLU A 61 8.08 -4.16 9.06
N VAL A 62 8.72 -5.13 8.40
CA VAL A 62 8.93 -6.50 8.87
C VAL A 62 10.42 -6.78 8.93
N ASP A 63 10.91 -7.15 10.11
CA ASP A 63 12.31 -7.57 10.30
C ASP A 63 12.63 -8.81 9.46
N GLY A 64 13.76 -8.77 8.75
CA GLY A 64 14.20 -9.86 7.87
C GLY A 64 13.47 -9.94 6.51
N ALA A 65 12.54 -9.03 6.23
CA ALA A 65 11.99 -8.82 4.89
C ALA A 65 12.65 -7.61 4.22
N ARG A 66 12.53 -7.53 2.89
CA ARG A 66 12.82 -6.31 2.14
C ARG A 66 11.58 -5.43 2.12
N ASN A 67 11.62 -4.34 2.90
CA ASN A 67 10.51 -3.42 3.08
C ASN A 67 10.48 -2.35 1.97
N ILE A 68 9.32 -2.16 1.35
CA ILE A 68 9.05 -1.15 0.33
C ILE A 68 7.84 -0.33 0.77
N SER A 69 8.02 0.97 0.99
CA SER A 69 6.92 1.87 1.34
C SER A 69 6.32 2.51 0.10
N VAL A 70 4.99 2.53 0.03
CA VAL A 70 4.21 3.16 -1.04
C VAL A 70 3.13 4.06 -0.46
N ILE A 71 2.68 5.03 -1.24
CA ILE A 71 1.67 5.99 -0.79
C ILE A 71 0.36 5.78 -1.55
N THR A 72 0.40 5.78 -2.88
CA THR A 72 -0.79 5.70 -3.73
C THR A 72 -1.05 4.27 -4.23
N THR A 73 -2.26 4.04 -4.76
CA THR A 73 -2.59 2.80 -5.48
C THR A 73 -1.70 2.60 -6.71
N GLU A 74 -1.31 3.68 -7.39
CA GLU A 74 -0.35 3.65 -8.51
C GLU A 74 1.03 3.18 -8.05
N ASP A 75 1.57 3.76 -6.97
CA ASP A 75 2.86 3.36 -6.39
C ASP A 75 2.84 1.89 -5.99
N LEU A 76 1.75 1.44 -5.37
CA LEU A 76 1.55 0.05 -4.98
C LEU A 76 1.56 -0.87 -6.20
N ALA A 77 0.84 -0.52 -7.26
CA ALA A 77 0.79 -1.30 -8.49
C ALA A 77 2.17 -1.40 -9.16
N GLN A 78 2.91 -0.29 -9.24
CA GLN A 78 4.25 -0.27 -9.79
C GLN A 78 5.23 -1.10 -8.97
N ALA A 79 5.17 -1.01 -7.63
CA ALA A 79 6.00 -1.81 -6.73
C ALA A 79 5.72 -3.31 -6.88
N VAL A 80 4.44 -3.72 -6.98
CA VAL A 80 4.09 -5.12 -7.22
C VAL A 80 4.62 -5.60 -8.57
N GLN A 81 4.46 -4.82 -9.65
CA GLN A 81 4.93 -5.19 -10.97
C GLN A 81 6.46 -5.34 -11.03
N ASN A 82 7.19 -4.49 -10.32
CA ASN A 82 8.66 -4.57 -10.25
C ASN A 82 9.14 -5.81 -9.49
N GLU A 83 8.30 -6.37 -8.61
CA GLU A 83 8.68 -7.46 -7.72
C GLU A 83 8.17 -8.82 -8.16
N VAL A 84 7.03 -8.89 -8.85
CA VAL A 84 6.48 -10.16 -9.31
C VAL A 84 7.24 -10.62 -10.54
N GLY A 85 7.83 -11.81 -10.44
CA GLY A 85 8.50 -12.50 -11.54
C GLY A 85 8.34 -14.01 -11.46
N PRO A 86 9.13 -14.79 -12.21
CA PRO A 86 9.15 -16.24 -12.11
C PRO A 86 9.33 -16.70 -10.65
N ARG A 87 8.57 -17.72 -10.24
CA ARG A 87 8.59 -18.25 -8.86
C ARG A 87 8.28 -17.21 -7.77
N SER A 88 7.42 -16.25 -8.07
CA SER A 88 6.85 -15.37 -7.05
C SER A 88 5.50 -15.90 -6.56
N LEU A 89 5.26 -15.81 -5.26
CA LEU A 89 3.95 -15.98 -4.64
C LEU A 89 3.50 -14.60 -4.16
N LEU A 90 2.44 -14.08 -4.78
CA LEU A 90 1.87 -12.78 -4.45
C LEU A 90 0.68 -12.94 -3.50
N ILE A 91 0.71 -12.23 -2.38
CA ILE A 91 -0.43 -12.08 -1.47
C ILE A 91 -0.82 -10.60 -1.43
N MET A 92 -1.99 -10.29 -2.01
CA MET A 92 -2.51 -8.92 -2.05
C MET A 92 -3.38 -8.63 -0.82
N ALA A 93 -2.75 -8.29 0.31
CA ALA A 93 -3.45 -7.98 1.57
C ALA A 93 -3.50 -6.47 1.90
N ALA A 94 -3.06 -5.60 0.97
CA ALA A 94 -3.29 -4.17 1.05
C ALA A 94 -4.77 -3.80 0.86
N ALA A 95 -5.12 -2.57 1.25
CA ALA A 95 -6.41 -1.96 1.01
C ALA A 95 -6.25 -0.77 0.03
N PRO A 96 -6.01 -1.02 -1.27
CA PRO A 96 -5.92 0.03 -2.27
C PRO A 96 -7.25 0.79 -2.36
N ALA A 97 -7.19 2.10 -2.59
CA ALA A 97 -8.35 2.88 -2.97
C ALA A 97 -8.74 2.55 -4.42
N ASP A 98 -10.04 2.35 -4.66
CA ASP A 98 -10.59 2.07 -5.99
C ASP A 98 -10.59 3.30 -6.91
N PHE A 99 -10.57 4.50 -6.32
CA PHE A 99 -10.59 5.76 -7.04
C PHE A 99 -9.61 6.77 -6.47
N THR A 100 -9.13 7.67 -7.32
CA THR A 100 -8.27 8.79 -6.97
C THR A 100 -8.92 10.12 -7.38
N PRO A 101 -8.62 11.26 -6.72
CA PRO A 101 -9.12 12.56 -7.15
C PRO A 101 -8.78 12.85 -8.63
N ALA A 102 -9.80 13.23 -9.41
CA ALA A 102 -9.59 13.55 -10.83
C ALA A 102 -8.67 14.77 -11.02
N ASN A 103 -8.77 15.74 -10.11
CA ASN A 103 -8.03 17.00 -10.11
C ASN A 103 -7.41 17.27 -8.73
N PRO A 104 -6.28 16.62 -8.38
CA PRO A 104 -5.59 16.88 -7.11
C PRO A 104 -5.01 18.30 -7.10
N GLY A 105 -5.21 19.03 -6.01
CA GLY A 105 -4.70 20.40 -5.88
C GLY A 105 -3.24 20.44 -5.41
N ASN A 106 -2.44 21.35 -5.97
CA ASN A 106 -1.07 21.61 -5.48
C ASN A 106 -1.01 22.52 -4.24
N GLN A 107 -2.17 23.05 -3.81
CA GLN A 107 -2.30 23.91 -2.65
C GLN A 107 -3.50 23.47 -1.82
N LYS A 108 -3.45 23.73 -0.51
CA LYS A 108 -4.57 23.50 0.39
C LYS A 108 -5.80 24.25 -0.10
N ILE A 109 -6.88 23.52 -0.41
CA ILE A 109 -8.11 24.15 -0.89
C ILE A 109 -8.70 24.98 0.24
N LYS A 110 -8.96 26.27 -0.02
CA LYS A 110 -9.53 27.20 0.95
C LYS A 110 -11.01 26.89 1.14
N LYS A 111 -11.52 27.13 2.35
CA LYS A 111 -12.96 27.11 2.61
C LYS A 111 -13.60 28.29 1.87
N THR A 112 -14.59 28.01 1.04
CA THR A 112 -15.50 29.02 0.50
C THR A 112 -16.70 29.13 1.43
N SER A 113 -17.09 30.35 1.80
CA SER A 113 -18.17 30.58 2.77
C SER A 113 -19.51 30.01 2.26
N GLY A 114 -20.00 28.94 2.90
CA GLY A 114 -21.39 28.50 2.80
C GLY A 114 -21.72 27.35 1.84
N SER A 115 -20.76 26.78 1.10
CA SER A 115 -21.01 25.61 0.24
C SER A 115 -20.15 24.41 0.62
N GLY A 116 -20.75 23.21 0.62
CA GLY A 116 -20.00 21.95 0.69
C GLY A 116 -19.01 21.81 -0.46
N MET A 117 -18.09 20.85 -0.35
CA MET A 117 -17.14 20.52 -1.41
C MET A 117 -17.58 19.20 -2.06
N THR A 118 -17.75 19.23 -3.39
CA THR A 118 -17.88 18.01 -4.20
C THR A 118 -16.51 17.67 -4.77
N LEU A 119 -16.15 16.39 -4.73
CA LEU A 119 -14.90 15.88 -5.29
C LEU A 119 -15.22 14.88 -6.40
N GLU A 120 -14.66 15.11 -7.57
CA GLU A 120 -14.72 14.17 -8.68
C GLU A 120 -13.59 13.14 -8.54
N LEU A 121 -13.93 11.87 -8.72
CA LEU A 121 -13.04 10.73 -8.57
C LEU A 121 -12.94 9.98 -9.91
N LYS A 122 -11.77 9.41 -10.20
CA LYS A 122 -11.49 8.59 -11.38
C LYS A 122 -10.79 7.29 -11.00
#